data_AF-A0A1Z2SL38-F1
#
_entry.id   AF-A0A1Z2SL38-F1
#
_cell.length_a   1.000
_cell.length_b   1.000
_cell.length_c   1.000
_cell.angle_alpha   90.00
_cell.angle_beta   90.00
_cell.angle_gamma   90.00
#
_symmetry.space_group_name_H-M   'P 1'
#
loop_
_entity.id
_entity.type
_entity.pdbx_description
1 polymer ?
#
loop_
_entity_poly.entity_id
_entity_poly.type
_entity_poly.pdbx_seq_one_letter_code
_entity_poly.pdbx_strand_id
1 'polypeptide(L)'
;MKNSRYIEVGKTFDPKEHKRSVSVSDDEVIGNYWRVWNDGGKYFYEYDTGHFATKFDVVQISEDDFLLIKSGKLDVESLHRKYT
;
A
#
# COMPACT_ATOMS: atom_id res chain seq x y z
N MET A 1 -31.52 9.04 -35.60
CA MET A 1 -32.15 8.61 -34.33
C MET A 1 -32.14 7.09 -34.23
N LYS A 2 -31.44 6.53 -33.24
CA LYS A 2 -31.82 5.30 -32.53
C LYS A 2 -30.97 5.19 -31.26
N ASN A 3 -31.63 5.44 -30.14
CA ASN A 3 -31.19 5.14 -28.79
C ASN A 3 -30.99 3.62 -28.69
N SER A 4 -29.84 3.17 -28.19
CA SER A 4 -29.81 2.37 -26.97
C SER A 4 -28.37 2.01 -26.56
N ARG A 5 -27.94 2.51 -25.40
CA ARG A 5 -26.78 2.02 -24.67
C ARG A 5 -27.26 0.91 -23.73
N TYR A 6 -27.49 -0.29 -24.25
CA TYR A 6 -27.66 -1.46 -23.38
C TYR A 6 -26.28 -1.93 -22.91
N ILE A 7 -26.06 -1.82 -21.60
CA ILE A 7 -24.94 -2.43 -20.88
C ILE A 7 -25.22 -3.94 -20.87
N GLU A 8 -24.28 -4.76 -21.33
CA GLU A 8 -24.43 -6.21 -21.36
C GLU A 8 -24.67 -6.76 -19.94
N VAL A 9 -25.86 -7.29 -19.70
CA VAL A 9 -26.21 -7.98 -18.45
C VAL A 9 -25.42 -9.29 -18.40
N GLY A 10 -24.47 -9.37 -17.45
CA GLY A 10 -23.62 -10.55 -17.26
C GLY A 10 -22.17 -10.24 -16.91
N LYS A 11 -21.72 -8.99 -17.08
CA LYS A 11 -20.45 -8.50 -16.52
C LYS A 11 -20.74 -7.72 -15.25
N THR A 12 -21.28 -8.39 -14.24
CA THR A 12 -21.18 -7.88 -12.87
C THR A 12 -19.71 -7.72 -12.57
N PHE A 13 -19.27 -6.48 -12.39
CA PHE A 13 -18.00 -6.12 -11.78
C PHE A 13 -17.71 -7.09 -10.64
N ASP A 14 -16.71 -7.96 -10.80
CA ASP A 14 -16.30 -8.89 -9.76
C ASP A 14 -15.39 -8.12 -8.79
N PRO A 15 -15.83 -7.80 -7.57
CA PRO A 15 -15.02 -7.02 -6.63
C PRO A 15 -13.85 -7.82 -6.05
N LYS A 16 -13.72 -9.11 -6.38
CA LYS A 16 -12.76 -10.04 -5.74
C LYS A 16 -11.30 -9.80 -6.10
N GLU A 17 -11.00 -8.94 -7.06
CA GLU A 17 -9.62 -8.71 -7.50
C GLU A 17 -9.00 -7.41 -6.97
N HIS A 18 -9.62 -6.70 -6.02
CA HIS A 18 -8.91 -5.70 -5.22
C HIS A 18 -8.06 -6.34 -4.12
N LYS A 19 -7.28 -7.38 -4.45
CA LYS A 19 -6.13 -7.73 -3.63
C LYS A 19 -5.26 -6.48 -3.59
N ARG A 20 -5.11 -5.87 -2.40
CA ARG A 20 -4.14 -4.79 -2.16
C ARG A 20 -2.82 -5.28 -2.78
N SER A 21 -2.39 -4.66 -3.87
CA SER A 21 -1.18 -5.08 -4.57
C SER A 21 0.00 -4.66 -3.72
N VAL A 22 0.48 -5.60 -2.90
CA VAL A 22 1.73 -5.43 -2.17
C VAL A 22 2.83 -6.05 -3.02
N SER A 23 3.82 -5.24 -3.41
CA SER A 23 5.03 -5.72 -4.05
C SER A 23 6.16 -5.75 -3.03
N VAL A 24 6.88 -6.88 -2.97
CA VAL A 24 8.00 -7.09 -2.05
C VAL A 24 9.26 -7.31 -2.85
N SER A 25 10.32 -6.58 -2.52
CA SER A 25 11.68 -6.75 -3.02
C SER A 25 12.66 -6.88 -1.85
N ASP A 26 13.96 -6.95 -2.14
CA ASP A 26 14.96 -7.08 -1.09
C ASP A 26 15.07 -5.84 -0.20
N ASP A 27 14.99 -4.67 -0.81
CA ASP A 27 15.21 -3.40 -0.12
C ASP A 27 13.92 -2.60 0.11
N GLU A 28 12.78 -3.08 -0.38
CA GLU A 28 11.54 -2.30 -0.38
C GLU A 28 10.28 -3.17 -0.35
N VAL A 29 9.26 -2.68 0.36
CA VAL A 29 7.88 -3.16 0.30
C VAL A 29 6.98 -1.99 -0.07
N ILE A 30 6.21 -2.13 -1.13
CA ILE A 30 5.28 -1.11 -1.61
C ILE A 30 3.86 -1.65 -1.50
N GLY A 31 2.97 -0.86 -0.93
CA GLY A 31 1.53 -1.11 -1.00
C GLY A 31 0.78 0.12 -1.51
N ASN A 32 -0.55 0.08 -1.42
CA ASN A 32 -1.38 1.19 -1.86
C ASN A 32 -1.22 2.37 -0.91
N TYR A 33 -0.57 3.43 -1.38
CA TYR A 33 -0.36 4.69 -0.65
C TYR A 33 0.53 4.57 0.59
N TRP A 34 1.40 3.56 0.60
CA TRP A 34 2.45 3.43 1.60
C TRP A 34 3.64 2.64 1.04
N ARG A 35 4.80 2.88 1.64
CA ARG A 35 6.06 2.25 1.23
C ARG A 35 6.99 2.13 2.43
N VAL A 36 7.72 1.03 2.53
CA VAL A 36 8.89 0.94 3.41
C VAL A 36 10.11 0.57 2.61
N TRP A 37 11.25 1.17 2.91
CA TRP A 37 12.50 0.88 2.20
C TRP A 37 13.72 1.00 3.11
N ASN A 38 14.78 0.31 2.69
CA ASN A 38 16.13 0.44 3.20
C ASN A 38 16.94 1.36 2.28
N ASP A 39 17.58 2.37 2.85
CA ASP A 39 18.59 3.19 2.19
C ASP A 39 19.87 3.21 3.02
N GLY A 40 20.83 2.38 2.63
CA GLY A 40 22.16 2.34 3.25
C GLY A 40 22.17 1.95 4.74
N GLY A 41 21.25 1.08 5.19
CA GLY A 41 21.12 0.66 6.59
C GLY A 41 20.22 1.56 7.43
N LYS A 42 19.53 2.52 6.80
CA LYS A 42 18.44 3.28 7.41
C LYS A 42 17.12 2.84 6.81
N TYR A 43 16.11 2.73 7.66
CA TYR A 43 14.81 2.20 7.28
C TYR A 43 13.77 3.29 7.39
N PHE A 44 12.91 3.39 6.39
CA PHE A 44 11.92 4.45 6.28
C PHE A 44 10.54 3.88 6.03
N TYR A 45 9.55 4.62 6.49
CA TYR A 45 8.13 4.39 6.24
C TYR A 45 7.51 5.67 5.68
N GLU A 46 6.96 5.57 4.49
CA GLU A 46 6.18 6.61 3.82
C GLU A 46 4.71 6.22 3.81
N TYR A 47 3.84 7.17 4.10
CA TYR A 47 2.39 6.96 4.13
C TYR A 47 1.65 8.22 3.72
N ASP A 48 0.50 8.02 3.07
CA ASP A 48 -0.39 9.13 2.68
C ASP A 48 -1.05 9.75 3.92
N THR A 49 -0.88 11.07 4.07
CA THR A 49 -1.60 11.92 5.04
C THR A 49 -2.58 12.87 4.36
N GLY A 50 -2.68 12.80 3.03
CA GLY A 50 -3.62 13.58 2.23
C GLY A 50 -4.94 12.87 1.99
N HIS A 51 -5.74 13.46 1.11
CA HIS A 51 -6.91 12.81 0.53
C HIS A 51 -6.50 12.17 -0.79
N PHE A 52 -6.51 10.83 -0.88
CA PHE A 52 -6.16 10.07 -2.08
C PHE A 52 -4.76 10.34 -2.65
N ALA A 53 -3.70 10.06 -1.88
CA ALA A 53 -2.30 10.15 -2.31
C ALA A 53 -1.81 11.57 -2.65
N THR A 54 -2.40 12.58 -2.02
CA THR A 54 -2.06 13.98 -2.29
C THR A 54 -0.92 14.50 -1.44
N LYS A 55 -0.63 13.84 -0.32
CA LYS A 55 0.45 14.23 0.59
C LYS A 55 1.04 13.01 1.26
N PHE A 56 2.36 12.90 1.26
CA PHE A 56 3.06 11.83 1.95
C PHE A 56 3.96 12.39 3.04
N ASP A 57 3.96 11.75 4.20
CA ASP A 57 4.95 11.99 5.24
C ASP A 57 5.88 10.77 5.34
N VAL A 58 7.12 11.02 5.75
CA VAL A 58 8.18 10.00 5.86
C VAL A 58 8.74 10.02 7.27
N VAL A 59 8.83 8.84 7.87
CA VAL A 59 9.38 8.63 9.20
C VAL A 59 10.44 7.54 9.16
N GLN A 60 11.47 7.68 9.99
CA GLN A 60 12.48 6.65 10.15
C GLN A 60 11.94 5.56 11.08
N ILE A 61 12.08 4.30 10.68
CA ILE A 61 11.67 3.12 11.45
C ILE A 61 12.88 2.28 11.87
N SER A 62 12.67 1.30 12.75
CA SER A 62 13.72 0.36 13.11
C SER A 62 13.94 -0.70 12.02
N GLU A 63 15.13 -1.30 11.99
CA GLU A 63 15.41 -2.48 11.17
C GLU A 63 14.43 -3.62 11.46
N ASP A 64 14.17 -3.88 12.74
CA ASP A 64 13.26 -4.95 13.17
C ASP A 64 11.86 -4.78 12.57
N ASP A 65 11.31 -3.56 12.58
CA ASP A 65 9.99 -3.30 12.03
C ASP A 65 9.97 -3.45 10.49
N PHE A 66 11.04 -3.03 9.81
CA PHE A 66 11.21 -3.27 8.38
C PHE A 66 11.23 -4.77 8.05
N LEU A 67 11.99 -5.57 8.80
CA LEU A 67 12.06 -7.03 8.59
C LEU A 67 10.73 -7.72 8.93
N LEU A 68 10.01 -7.25 9.95
CA LEU A 68 8.70 -7.78 10.33
C LEU A 68 7.64 -7.49 9.27
N ILE A 69 7.58 -6.27 8.72
CA ILE A 69 6.62 -5.96 7.66
C ILE A 69 6.98 -6.66 6.34
N LYS A 70 8.28 -6.74 5.99
CA LYS A 70 8.77 -7.49 4.82
C LYS A 70 8.43 -8.98 4.89
N SER A 71 8.48 -9.57 6.08
CA SER A 71 8.11 -10.98 6.29
C SER A 71 6.61 -11.20 6.50
N GLY A 72 5.78 -10.15 6.50
CA GLY A 72 4.34 -10.23 6.73
C GLY A 72 3.94 -10.54 8.17
N LYS A 73 4.87 -10.41 9.13
CA LYS A 73 4.64 -10.62 10.57
C LYS A 73 4.13 -9.37 11.29
N LEU A 74 4.31 -8.19 10.68
CA LEU A 74 3.73 -6.92 11.09
C LEU A 74 2.84 -6.40 9.94
N ASP A 75 1.60 -6.05 10.24
CA ASP A 75 0.70 -5.45 9.26
C ASP A 75 0.88 -3.92 9.19
N VAL A 76 0.49 -3.31 8.07
CA VAL A 76 0.65 -1.87 7.85
C VAL A 76 -0.15 -1.02 8.84
N GLU A 77 -1.30 -1.48 9.34
CA GLU A 77 -2.11 -0.70 10.29
C GLU A 77 -1.41 -0.63 11.66
N SER A 78 -0.76 -1.73 12.07
CA SER A 78 0.08 -1.79 13.26
C SER A 78 1.35 -0.95 13.12
N LEU A 79 2.01 -0.98 11.95
CA LEU A 79 3.15 -0.12 11.67
C LEU A 79 2.73 1.37 11.73
N HIS A 80 1.62 1.72 11.10
CA HIS A 80 1.11 3.09 11.08
C HIS A 80 0.86 3.62 12.50
N ARG A 81 0.10 2.90 13.32
CA ARG A 81 -0.15 3.26 14.74
C ARG A 81 1.11 3.46 15.58
N LYS A 82 2.21 2.81 15.22
CA LYS A 82 3.47 2.90 15.98
C LYS A 82 4.23 4.19 15.66
N TYR A 83 4.06 4.74 14.47
CA TYR A 83 4.90 5.82 13.94
C TYR A 83 4.13 7.11 13.60
N THR A 84 2.81 7.12 13.79
CA THR A 84 1.93 8.30 13.65
C THR A 84 1.15 8.56 14.93
#